data_AF-A0A8J2P992-F1
#
_entry.id   AF-A0A8J2P992-F1
#
_cell.length_a   1.000
_cell.length_b   1.000
_cell.length_c   1.000
_cell.angle_alpha   90.00
_cell.angle_beta   90.00
_cell.angle_gamma   90.00
#
_symmetry.space_group_name_H-M   'P 1'
#
loop_
_entity.id
_entity.type
_entity.pdbx_description
1 polymer ?
#
loop_
_entity_poly.entity_id
_entity_poly.type
_entity_poly.pdbx_seq_one_letter_code
_entity_poly.pdbx_strand_id
1 'polypeptide(L)'
;MQKFLISENIDESSRNSLINSRPFNLGAVAAEKVTNEVLLQKIDEVKSYYEKDLIKALSRQAQALQENFDSAKQVAIEEYERRIKQSKDLGEAENLVDLRSKYNQATSALAAMEEALKARQLEDIRSDKFKKLWSYCNTLYNRINFATYIADDSCNDVVVVDKNTLLKEFPDDELVKALLKSVPAEVGSIERLRVRFFNKVDKVCRRVAVFKNDEEITLWKYLLGTLQASVTARCEGESEDKNVFAILDRTALFLKRGDLLEAVCTLNQIEGLVARKICQDWLNDARSVLETNQALFALMTHATANNLH
;
A
#
# COMPACT_ATOMS: atom_id res chain seq x y z
N MET A 1 -49.82 -47.61 -36.28
CA MET A 1 -51.03 -48.13 -35.61
C MET A 1 -52.19 -47.28 -36.14
N GLN A 2 -53.30 -47.75 -36.71
CA GLN A 2 -53.99 -49.04 -36.65
C GLN A 2 -55.00 -49.08 -37.83
N LYS A 3 -55.18 -50.24 -38.46
CA LYS A 3 -56.17 -50.56 -39.52
C LYS A 3 -57.58 -50.78 -38.93
N PHE A 4 -58.62 -50.48 -39.71
CA PHE A 4 -59.95 -51.14 -39.82
C PHE A 4 -60.52 -50.66 -41.18
N LEU A 5 -60.72 -51.37 -42.30
CA LEU A 5 -61.24 -52.69 -42.69
C LEU A 5 -62.76 -52.90 -42.50
N ILE A 6 -63.38 -53.46 -43.57
CA ILE A 6 -64.71 -54.08 -43.74
C ILE A 6 -65.77 -53.09 -44.31
N SER A 7 -66.22 -53.13 -45.57
CA SER A 7 -66.78 -54.18 -46.47
C SER A 7 -68.14 -54.73 -46.03
N GLU A 8 -69.21 -54.37 -46.72
CA GLU A 8 -70.42 -55.20 -46.72
C GLU A 8 -71.03 -55.23 -48.13
N ASN A 9 -71.00 -56.44 -48.67
CA ASN A 9 -71.56 -56.92 -49.91
C ASN A 9 -72.74 -57.79 -49.47
N ILE A 10 -73.97 -57.50 -49.90
CA ILE A 10 -75.07 -58.48 -49.83
C ILE A 10 -75.70 -58.58 -51.20
N ASP A 11 -75.82 -59.84 -51.56
CA ASP A 11 -76.04 -60.50 -52.82
C ASP A 11 -77.54 -60.80 -52.98
N GLU A 12 -77.83 -61.62 -53.99
CA GLU A 12 -79.07 -62.39 -54.21
C GLU A 12 -80.09 -61.76 -55.17
N SER A 13 -80.06 -62.13 -56.46
CA SER A 13 -80.40 -63.45 -57.01
C SER A 13 -81.89 -63.79 -56.85
N SER A 14 -82.64 -63.54 -57.92
CA SER A 14 -83.78 -64.35 -58.36
C SER A 14 -84.18 -63.91 -59.77
N ARG A 15 -83.49 -64.46 -60.78
CA ARG A 15 -83.85 -64.37 -62.20
C ARG A 15 -84.02 -65.79 -62.75
N ASN A 16 -85.27 -66.20 -62.91
CA ASN A 16 -85.86 -67.25 -63.77
C ASN A 16 -87.29 -67.47 -63.22
N SER A 17 -88.39 -67.58 -63.96
CA SER A 17 -88.65 -67.95 -65.35
C SER A 17 -90.10 -67.55 -65.76
N LEU A 18 -90.29 -67.12 -67.02
CA LEU A 18 -91.31 -67.54 -68.03
C LEU A 18 -92.69 -68.02 -67.52
N ILE A 19 -93.90 -67.67 -68.01
CA ILE A 19 -94.48 -67.09 -69.24
C ILE A 19 -95.99 -66.86 -68.92
N ASN A 20 -96.64 -65.75 -69.34
CA ASN A 20 -97.85 -65.80 -70.21
C ASN A 20 -98.52 -64.43 -70.51
N SER A 21 -98.40 -64.05 -71.78
CA SER A 21 -99.41 -63.55 -72.74
C SER A 21 -100.48 -62.47 -72.38
N ARG A 22 -100.37 -61.38 -73.18
CA ARG A 22 -101.39 -60.41 -73.72
C ARG A 22 -101.80 -59.19 -72.85
N PRO A 23 -102.24 -58.07 -73.49
CA PRO A 23 -101.53 -57.23 -74.44
C PRO A 23 -101.43 -55.76 -73.97
N PHE A 24 -100.44 -55.08 -74.52
CA PHE A 24 -100.33 -53.63 -74.79
C PHE A 24 -101.47 -52.71 -74.28
N ASN A 25 -101.16 -51.81 -73.35
CA ASN A 25 -101.91 -50.58 -73.12
C ASN A 25 -100.96 -49.41 -72.84
N LEU A 26 -100.74 -48.56 -73.85
CA LEU A 26 -99.83 -47.41 -73.84
C LEU A 26 -100.31 -46.20 -73.00
N GLY A 27 -101.45 -46.31 -72.31
CA GLY A 27 -102.04 -45.19 -71.55
C GLY A 27 -101.54 -45.00 -70.12
N ALA A 28 -101.03 -46.05 -69.46
CA ALA A 28 -100.66 -46.00 -68.03
C ALA A 28 -99.21 -45.52 -67.79
N VAL A 29 -98.31 -45.74 -68.75
CA VAL A 29 -96.88 -45.39 -68.64
C VAL A 29 -96.64 -43.86 -68.69
N ALA A 30 -97.55 -43.09 -69.27
CA ALA A 30 -97.43 -41.63 -69.33
C ALA A 30 -97.82 -40.94 -68.00
N ALA A 31 -98.84 -41.44 -67.29
CA ALA A 31 -99.29 -40.87 -66.01
C ALA A 31 -98.34 -41.23 -64.85
N GLU A 32 -97.74 -42.42 -64.87
CA GLU A 32 -96.74 -42.85 -63.89
C GLU A 32 -95.39 -42.14 -64.09
N LYS A 33 -95.04 -41.77 -65.33
CA LYS A 33 -93.88 -40.92 -65.62
C LYS A 33 -94.07 -39.49 -65.14
N VAL A 34 -95.24 -38.88 -65.41
CA VAL A 34 -95.54 -37.50 -64.97
C VAL A 34 -95.62 -37.40 -63.44
N THR A 35 -96.17 -38.41 -62.75
CA THR A 35 -96.20 -38.42 -61.28
C THR A 35 -94.84 -38.69 -60.64
N ASN A 36 -94.00 -39.55 -61.24
CA ASN A 36 -92.61 -39.73 -60.82
C ASN A 36 -91.76 -38.48 -61.08
N GLU A 37 -91.96 -37.77 -62.19
CA GLU A 37 -91.28 -36.49 -62.46
C GLU A 37 -91.66 -35.41 -61.43
N VAL A 38 -92.94 -35.33 -61.04
CA VAL A 38 -93.40 -34.40 -59.97
C VAL A 38 -92.86 -34.79 -58.58
N LEU A 39 -92.77 -36.09 -58.28
CA LEU A 39 -92.17 -36.57 -57.03
C LEU A 39 -90.66 -36.32 -56.98
N LEU A 40 -89.96 -36.51 -58.10
CA LEU A 40 -88.54 -36.18 -58.23
C LEU A 40 -88.30 -34.68 -58.02
N GLN A 41 -89.15 -33.81 -58.58
CA GLN A 41 -89.08 -32.37 -58.33
C GLN A 41 -89.25 -32.01 -56.85
N LYS A 42 -90.21 -32.61 -56.15
CA LYS A 42 -90.39 -32.38 -54.70
C LYS A 42 -89.23 -32.92 -53.86
N ILE A 43 -88.67 -34.06 -54.25
CA ILE A 43 -87.49 -34.63 -53.59
C ILE A 43 -86.29 -33.70 -53.79
N ASP A 44 -86.12 -33.13 -54.99
CA ASP A 44 -85.03 -32.20 -55.30
C ASP A 44 -85.22 -30.83 -54.63
N GLU A 45 -86.46 -30.35 -54.50
CA GLU A 45 -86.78 -29.13 -53.73
C GLU A 45 -86.46 -29.30 -52.24
N VAL A 46 -86.88 -30.43 -51.65
CA VAL A 46 -86.62 -30.75 -50.25
C VAL A 46 -85.12 -30.96 -50.01
N LYS A 47 -84.42 -31.65 -50.91
CA LYS A 47 -82.96 -31.78 -50.87
C LYS A 47 -82.27 -30.42 -50.98
N SER A 48 -82.66 -29.59 -51.94
CA SER A 48 -82.10 -28.24 -52.10
C SER A 48 -82.31 -27.38 -50.85
N TYR A 49 -83.46 -27.52 -50.19
CA TYR A 49 -83.74 -26.83 -48.93
C TYR A 49 -82.82 -27.31 -47.80
N TYR A 50 -82.69 -28.63 -47.60
CA TYR A 50 -81.80 -29.18 -46.57
C TYR A 50 -80.33 -28.91 -46.86
N GLU A 51 -79.88 -29.00 -48.11
CA GLU A 51 -78.52 -28.65 -48.52
C GLU A 51 -78.22 -27.20 -48.21
N LYS A 52 -79.14 -26.27 -48.51
CA LYS A 52 -78.98 -24.85 -48.18
C LYS A 52 -78.88 -24.62 -46.68
N ASP A 53 -79.70 -25.30 -45.88
CA ASP A 53 -79.67 -25.15 -44.42
C ASP A 53 -78.45 -25.82 -43.78
N LEU A 54 -77.98 -26.94 -44.34
CA LEU A 54 -76.75 -27.59 -43.93
C LEU A 54 -75.53 -26.73 -44.25
N ILE A 55 -75.49 -26.09 -45.44
CA ILE A 55 -74.46 -25.13 -45.82
C ILE A 55 -74.46 -23.93 -44.86
N LYS A 56 -75.63 -23.39 -44.50
CA LYS A 56 -75.73 -22.29 -43.52
C LYS A 56 -75.30 -22.70 -42.12
N ALA A 57 -75.61 -23.92 -41.69
CA ALA A 57 -75.20 -24.43 -40.38
C ALA A 57 -73.68 -24.63 -40.34
N LEU A 58 -73.10 -25.22 -41.38
CA LEU A 58 -71.65 -25.39 -41.53
C LEU A 58 -70.93 -24.05 -41.64
N SER A 59 -71.48 -23.07 -42.35
CA SER A 59 -70.85 -21.74 -42.45
C SER A 59 -70.85 -21.00 -41.11
N ARG A 60 -71.93 -21.08 -40.34
CA ARG A 60 -71.99 -20.55 -38.96
C ARG A 60 -71.02 -21.27 -38.03
N GLN A 61 -70.91 -22.60 -38.14
CA GLN A 61 -69.98 -23.37 -37.33
C GLN A 61 -68.52 -23.04 -37.69
N ALA A 62 -68.21 -22.93 -38.98
CA ALA A 62 -66.89 -22.53 -39.45
C ALA A 62 -66.53 -21.11 -38.95
N GLN A 63 -67.49 -20.19 -39.00
CA GLN A 63 -67.31 -18.83 -38.49
C GLN A 63 -67.08 -18.81 -36.97
N ALA A 64 -67.89 -19.52 -36.19
CA ALA A 64 -67.71 -19.61 -34.74
C ALA A 64 -66.39 -20.29 -34.35
N LEU A 65 -65.97 -21.31 -35.09
CA LEU A 65 -64.66 -21.92 -34.90
C LEU A 65 -63.54 -20.92 -35.21
N GLN A 66 -63.67 -20.16 -36.29
CA GLN A 66 -62.69 -19.14 -36.67
C GLN A 66 -62.59 -18.04 -35.61
N GLU A 67 -63.71 -17.52 -35.09
CA GLU A 67 -63.74 -16.53 -34.01
C GLU A 67 -63.12 -17.08 -32.72
N ASN A 68 -63.37 -18.36 -32.39
CA ASN A 68 -62.74 -19.02 -31.24
C ASN A 68 -61.22 -19.18 -31.44
N PHE A 69 -60.76 -19.56 -32.63
CA PHE A 69 -59.34 -19.66 -32.95
C PHE A 69 -58.64 -18.29 -32.90
N ASP A 70 -59.28 -17.25 -33.43
CA ASP A 70 -58.75 -15.89 -33.42
C ASP A 70 -58.66 -15.35 -31.98
N SER A 71 -59.69 -15.59 -31.17
CA SER A 71 -59.70 -15.23 -29.73
C SER A 71 -58.62 -15.98 -28.96
N ALA A 72 -58.48 -17.30 -29.16
CA ALA A 72 -57.44 -18.09 -28.52
C ALA A 72 -56.03 -17.66 -28.94
N LYS A 73 -55.86 -17.29 -30.22
CA LYS A 73 -54.61 -16.76 -30.75
C LYS A 73 -54.28 -15.40 -30.13
N GLN A 74 -55.25 -14.51 -29.99
CA GLN A 74 -55.06 -13.22 -29.34
C GLN A 74 -54.63 -13.38 -27.88
N VAL A 75 -55.31 -14.23 -27.12
CA VAL A 75 -54.93 -14.53 -25.72
C VAL A 75 -53.50 -15.07 -25.65
N ALA A 76 -53.13 -16.00 -26.54
CA ALA A 76 -51.77 -16.53 -26.57
C ALA A 76 -50.73 -15.44 -26.86
N ILE A 77 -50.98 -14.57 -27.85
CA ILE A 77 -50.09 -13.44 -28.18
C ILE A 77 -49.92 -12.52 -26.98
N GLU A 78 -51.01 -12.13 -26.32
CA GLU A 78 -50.95 -11.27 -25.13
C GLU A 78 -50.15 -11.92 -23.99
N GLU A 79 -50.32 -13.22 -23.76
CA GLU A 79 -49.54 -13.93 -22.76
C GLU A 79 -48.04 -13.96 -23.10
N TYR A 80 -47.69 -14.17 -24.37
CA TYR A 80 -46.30 -14.09 -24.82
C TYR A 80 -45.73 -12.68 -24.63
N GLU A 81 -46.48 -11.64 -24.99
CA GLU A 81 -46.08 -10.26 -24.79
C GLU A 81 -45.88 -9.93 -23.30
N ARG A 82 -46.79 -10.39 -22.43
CA ARG A 82 -46.63 -10.23 -20.97
C ARG A 82 -45.39 -10.93 -20.44
N ARG A 83 -45.12 -12.16 -20.89
CA ARG A 83 -43.91 -12.92 -20.48
C ARG A 83 -42.63 -12.25 -20.95
N ILE A 84 -42.61 -11.74 -22.19
CA ILE A 84 -41.46 -11.00 -22.73
C ILE A 84 -41.25 -9.70 -21.95
N LYS A 85 -42.33 -8.98 -21.61
CA LYS A 85 -42.23 -7.77 -20.81
C LYS A 85 -41.70 -8.08 -19.41
N GLN A 86 -42.24 -9.10 -18.75
CA GLN A 86 -41.80 -9.52 -17.43
C GLN A 86 -40.33 -9.98 -17.44
N SER A 87 -39.88 -10.72 -18.45
CA SER A 87 -38.47 -11.14 -18.51
C SER A 87 -37.51 -9.97 -18.75
N LYS A 88 -37.93 -8.97 -19.53
CA LYS A 88 -37.18 -7.72 -19.71
C LYS A 88 -37.10 -6.92 -18.42
N ASP A 89 -38.23 -6.70 -17.75
CA ASP A 89 -38.30 -5.95 -16.49
C ASP A 89 -37.43 -6.63 -15.41
N LEU A 90 -37.45 -7.97 -15.34
CA LEU A 90 -36.58 -8.74 -14.45
C LEU A 90 -35.10 -8.60 -14.81
N GLY A 91 -34.74 -8.72 -16.08
CA GLY A 91 -33.36 -8.57 -16.53
C GLY A 91 -32.82 -7.14 -16.29
N GLU A 92 -33.64 -6.11 -16.48
CA GLU A 92 -33.29 -4.73 -16.15
C GLU A 92 -33.08 -4.56 -14.64
N ALA A 93 -33.96 -5.12 -13.81
CA ALA A 93 -33.82 -5.08 -12.35
C ALA A 93 -32.54 -5.77 -11.86
N GLU A 94 -32.22 -6.96 -12.39
CA GLU A 94 -30.98 -7.69 -12.08
C GLU A 94 -29.75 -6.88 -12.46
N ASN A 95 -29.71 -6.31 -13.67
CA ASN A 95 -28.61 -5.47 -14.12
C ASN A 95 -28.41 -4.24 -13.21
N LEU A 96 -29.50 -3.61 -12.75
CA LEU A 96 -29.42 -2.48 -11.82
C LEU A 96 -28.87 -2.89 -10.44
N VAL A 97 -29.28 -4.05 -9.92
CA VAL A 97 -28.75 -4.59 -8.67
C VAL A 97 -27.27 -4.91 -8.80
N ASP A 98 -26.87 -5.53 -9.91
CA ASP A 98 -25.47 -5.86 -10.20
C ASP A 98 -24.61 -4.60 -10.32
N LEU A 99 -25.06 -3.58 -11.07
CA LEU A 99 -24.36 -2.31 -11.18
C LEU A 99 -24.24 -1.60 -9.84
N ARG A 100 -25.31 -1.60 -9.04
CA ARG A 100 -25.30 -1.01 -7.70
C ARG A 100 -24.35 -1.75 -6.77
N SER A 101 -24.31 -3.08 -6.82
CA SER A 101 -23.41 -3.88 -6.00
C SER A 101 -21.94 -3.61 -6.35
N LYS A 102 -21.61 -3.56 -7.65
CA LYS A 102 -20.26 -3.20 -8.14
C LYS A 102 -19.88 -1.78 -7.73
N TYR A 103 -20.81 -0.83 -7.83
CA TYR A 103 -20.59 0.54 -7.38
C TYR A 103 -20.33 0.62 -5.87
N ASN A 104 -21.12 -0.08 -5.06
CA ASN A 104 -20.92 -0.15 -3.61
C ASN A 104 -19.59 -0.84 -3.23
N GLN A 105 -19.20 -1.87 -3.98
CA GLN A 105 -17.90 -2.53 -3.80
C GLN A 105 -16.74 -1.61 -4.15
N ALA A 106 -16.83 -0.89 -5.27
CA ALA A 106 -15.81 0.08 -5.69
C ALA A 106 -15.68 1.24 -4.69
N THR A 107 -16.82 1.79 -4.22
CA THR A 107 -16.82 2.89 -3.25
C THR A 107 -16.28 2.46 -1.89
N SER A 108 -16.62 1.27 -1.40
CA SER A 108 -16.04 0.74 -0.16
C SER A 108 -14.54 0.44 -0.29
N ALA A 109 -14.09 -0.08 -1.44
CA ALA A 109 -12.67 -0.28 -1.70
C ALA A 109 -11.89 1.05 -1.74
N LEU A 110 -12.46 2.09 -2.36
CA LEU A 110 -11.87 3.43 -2.37
C LEU A 110 -11.80 4.04 -0.97
N ALA A 111 -12.85 3.89 -0.15
CA ALA A 111 -12.84 4.36 1.23
C ALA A 111 -11.76 3.65 2.07
N ALA A 112 -11.62 2.34 1.92
CA ALA A 112 -10.56 1.58 2.59
C ALA A 112 -9.15 2.01 2.13
N MET A 113 -8.97 2.29 0.84
CA MET A 113 -7.72 2.81 0.31
C MET A 113 -7.40 4.21 0.83
N GLU A 114 -8.39 5.08 0.95
CA GLU A 114 -8.23 6.42 1.53
C GLU A 114 -7.82 6.34 3.01
N GLU A 115 -8.44 5.44 3.78
CA GLU A 115 -8.07 5.21 5.18
C GLU A 115 -6.64 4.69 5.33
N ALA A 116 -6.27 3.70 4.51
CA ALA A 116 -4.89 3.17 4.48
C ALA A 116 -3.88 4.26 4.06
N LEU A 117 -4.24 5.13 3.13
CA LEU A 117 -3.41 6.24 2.68
C LEU A 117 -3.23 7.28 3.79
N LYS A 118 -4.31 7.64 4.50
CA LYS A 118 -4.24 8.56 5.66
C LYS A 118 -3.38 7.99 6.78
N ALA A 119 -3.51 6.70 7.08
CA ALA A 119 -2.66 6.03 8.07
C ALA A 119 -1.17 6.13 7.69
N ARG A 120 -0.84 5.83 6.42
CA ARG A 120 0.53 5.93 5.90
C ARG A 120 1.06 7.37 5.89
N GLN A 121 0.23 8.36 5.57
CA GLN A 121 0.63 9.77 5.61
C GLN A 121 1.07 10.20 7.02
N LEU A 122 0.37 9.75 8.06
CA LEU A 122 0.75 10.06 9.44
C LEU A 122 2.08 9.42 9.83
N GLU A 123 2.34 8.20 9.34
CA GLU A 123 3.63 7.51 9.49
C GLU A 123 4.74 8.24 8.74
N ASP A 124 4.51 8.65 7.48
CA ASP A 124 5.48 9.38 6.67
C ASP A 124 5.87 10.73 7.31
N ILE A 125 4.89 11.49 7.84
CA ILE A 125 5.14 12.75 8.56
C ILE A 125 6.03 12.51 9.78
N ARG A 126 5.81 11.42 10.51
CA ARG A 126 6.63 11.05 11.67
C ARG A 126 8.05 10.66 11.23
N SER A 127 8.16 9.81 10.21
CA SER A 127 9.43 9.35 9.67
C SER A 127 10.27 10.50 9.12
N ASP A 128 9.66 11.49 8.48
CA ASP A 128 10.34 12.68 7.97
C ASP A 128 10.92 13.56 9.08
N LYS A 129 10.25 13.67 10.24
CA LYS A 129 10.83 14.33 11.41
C LYS A 129 12.12 13.63 11.84
N PHE A 130 12.09 12.30 12.00
CA PHE A 130 13.28 11.54 12.41
C PHE A 130 14.42 11.62 11.38
N LYS A 131 14.13 11.67 10.07
CA LYS A 131 15.16 11.93 9.04
C LYS A 131 15.83 13.29 9.22
N LYS A 132 15.05 14.34 9.51
CA LYS A 132 15.59 15.68 9.77
C LYS A 132 16.49 15.69 11.01
N LEU A 133 16.04 15.06 12.09
CA LEU A 133 16.84 14.91 13.32
C LEU A 133 18.16 14.18 13.03
N TRP A 134 18.09 13.05 12.33
CA TRP A 134 19.27 12.28 11.95
C TRP A 134 20.24 13.10 11.11
N SER A 135 19.75 13.80 10.09
CA SER A 135 20.56 14.67 9.23
C SER A 135 21.26 15.78 10.05
N TYR A 136 20.53 16.44 10.96
CA TYR A 136 21.10 17.43 11.86
C TYR A 136 22.19 16.84 12.76
N CYS A 137 21.92 15.71 13.42
CA CYS A 137 22.91 15.05 14.27
C CYS A 137 24.14 14.59 13.48
N ASN A 138 23.95 14.06 12.28
CA ASN A 138 25.03 13.60 11.42
C ASN A 138 25.90 14.77 10.91
N THR A 139 25.28 15.88 10.49
CA THR A 139 26.03 17.09 10.10
C THR A 139 26.82 17.67 11.28
N LEU A 140 26.22 17.71 12.47
CA LEU A 140 26.90 18.12 13.70
C LEU A 140 28.06 17.19 14.07
N TYR A 141 27.85 15.88 14.02
CA TYR A 141 28.88 14.87 14.23
C TYR A 141 30.05 15.04 13.26
N ASN A 142 29.75 15.23 11.97
CA ASN A 142 30.78 15.45 10.95
C ASN A 142 31.52 16.76 11.16
N ARG A 143 30.84 17.83 11.62
CA ARG A 143 31.49 19.09 11.96
C ARG A 143 32.43 18.96 13.16
N ILE A 144 32.06 18.20 14.19
CA ILE A 144 32.92 18.01 15.38
C ILE A 144 34.17 17.19 15.02
N ASN A 145 33.99 16.08 14.29
CA ASN A 145 35.05 15.11 14.03
C ASN A 145 35.90 15.43 12.79
N PHE A 146 35.30 16.01 11.74
CA PHE A 146 35.94 16.25 10.44
C PHE A 146 35.97 17.74 10.05
N ALA A 147 36.12 18.67 11.01
CA ALA A 147 36.17 20.11 10.76
C ALA A 147 37.29 20.59 9.78
N THR A 148 38.11 19.69 9.27
CA THR A 148 39.27 19.98 8.44
C THR A 148 39.00 19.69 6.96
N TYR A 149 38.64 20.73 6.19
CA TYR A 149 39.09 20.87 4.79
C TYR A 149 38.83 22.25 4.17
N ILE A 150 38.06 23.13 4.80
CA ILE A 150 37.74 24.45 4.21
C ILE A 150 38.58 25.50 4.92
N ALA A 151 39.60 25.96 4.20
CA ALA A 151 40.60 26.94 4.61
C ALA A 151 40.02 28.14 5.36
N ASP A 152 40.50 28.38 6.58
CA ASP A 152 41.20 29.62 6.96
C ASP A 152 41.80 29.44 8.37
N ASP A 153 42.76 30.28 8.75
CA ASP A 153 43.53 30.29 10.01
C ASP A 153 42.69 30.43 11.31
N SER A 154 41.35 30.39 11.20
CA SER A 154 40.41 30.36 12.31
C SER A 154 40.28 28.95 12.88
N CYS A 155 41.32 28.50 13.59
CA CYS A 155 41.29 27.35 14.50
C CYS A 155 40.33 27.54 15.72
N ASN A 156 39.31 28.39 15.56
CA ASN A 156 38.39 28.85 16.58
C ASN A 156 36.97 28.31 16.43
N ASP A 157 36.73 27.30 15.60
CA ASP A 157 35.36 26.83 15.32
C ASP A 157 34.77 26.10 16.53
N VAL A 158 34.23 26.89 17.45
CA VAL A 158 33.31 26.44 18.50
C VAL A 158 32.03 26.08 17.77
N VAL A 159 31.66 24.81 17.84
CA VAL A 159 30.41 24.35 17.25
C VAL A 159 29.29 24.68 18.23
N VAL A 160 28.50 25.70 17.88
CA VAL A 160 27.29 26.06 18.61
C VAL A 160 26.20 25.07 18.24
N VAL A 161 25.62 24.43 19.26
CA VAL A 161 24.53 23.47 19.08
C VAL A 161 23.20 24.20 19.24
N ASP A 162 22.41 24.26 18.16
CA ASP A 162 21.08 24.89 18.14
C ASP A 162 20.01 23.99 18.79
N LYS A 163 20.08 23.87 20.11
CA LYS A 163 19.15 23.05 20.91
C LYS A 163 17.70 23.52 20.82
N ASN A 164 17.49 24.83 20.72
CA ASN A 164 16.16 25.44 20.79
C ASN A 164 15.29 25.08 19.59
N THR A 165 15.89 24.89 18.42
CA THR A 165 15.17 24.50 17.20
C THR A 165 14.70 23.05 17.31
N LEU A 166 15.58 22.15 17.76
CA LEU A 166 15.25 20.74 17.97
C LEU A 166 14.19 20.53 19.06
N LEU A 167 14.24 21.29 20.15
CA LEU A 167 13.24 21.22 21.22
C LEU A 167 11.83 21.66 20.77
N LYS A 168 11.74 22.54 19.76
CA LYS A 168 10.46 22.94 19.17
C LYS A 168 9.89 21.88 18.23
N GLU A 169 10.75 21.18 17.49
CA GLU A 169 10.33 20.13 16.55
C GLU A 169 9.92 18.82 17.25
N PHE A 170 10.51 18.53 18.43
CA PHE A 170 10.26 17.31 19.20
C PHE A 170 9.78 17.61 20.63
N PRO A 171 8.54 18.10 20.80
CA PRO A 171 7.98 18.35 22.13
C PRO A 171 7.58 17.06 22.87
N ASP A 172 7.39 15.94 22.18
CA ASP A 172 6.82 14.72 22.77
C ASP A 172 7.90 13.74 23.27
N ASP A 173 9.11 13.78 22.69
CA ASP A 173 10.16 12.80 22.98
C ASP A 173 11.00 13.20 24.21
N GLU A 174 10.77 12.53 25.34
CA GLU A 174 11.50 12.76 26.59
C GLU A 174 13.00 12.42 26.45
N LEU A 175 13.35 11.39 25.68
CA LEU A 175 14.73 10.98 25.42
C LEU A 175 15.51 12.09 24.69
N VAL A 176 14.91 12.70 23.67
CA VAL A 176 15.52 13.79 22.91
C VAL A 176 15.77 15.00 23.84
N LYS A 177 14.80 15.33 24.70
CA LYS A 177 14.96 16.40 25.69
C LYS A 177 16.07 16.10 26.71
N ALA A 178 16.15 14.88 27.20
CA ALA A 178 17.18 14.48 28.17
C ALA A 178 18.58 14.56 27.55
N LEU A 179 18.74 14.06 26.32
CA LEU A 179 20.02 14.07 25.60
C LEU A 179 20.44 15.49 25.17
N LEU A 180 19.51 16.35 24.78
CA LEU A 180 19.82 17.76 24.48
C LEU A 180 20.24 18.57 25.72
N LYS A 181 19.79 18.17 26.92
CA LYS A 181 20.24 18.75 28.18
C LYS A 181 21.67 18.33 28.54
N SER A 182 22.06 17.08 28.24
CA SER A 182 23.41 16.59 28.54
C SER A 182 24.47 17.12 27.59
N VAL A 183 24.11 17.46 26.35
CA VAL A 183 25.04 18.07 25.38
C VAL A 183 25.46 19.46 25.87
N PRO A 184 26.74 19.85 25.85
CA PRO A 184 27.18 21.22 26.14
C PRO A 184 26.63 22.24 25.12
N ALA A 185 26.54 23.53 25.48
CA ALA A 185 26.11 24.56 24.52
C ALA A 185 27.17 24.86 23.45
N GLU A 186 28.43 24.75 23.84
CA GLU A 186 29.60 25.03 23.02
C GLU A 186 30.54 23.82 23.10
N VAL A 187 30.87 23.26 21.94
CA VAL A 187 31.75 22.10 21.85
C VAL A 187 32.89 22.43 20.90
N GLY A 188 34.13 22.15 21.33
CA GLY A 188 35.31 22.32 20.49
C GLY A 188 35.40 21.20 19.44
N SER A 189 35.90 21.52 18.25
CA SER A 189 36.27 20.47 17.29
C SER A 189 37.47 19.65 17.78
N ILE A 190 37.57 18.38 17.34
CA ILE A 190 38.71 17.51 17.60
C ILE A 190 40.02 18.15 17.11
N GLU A 191 40.02 18.81 15.96
CA GLU A 191 41.24 19.43 15.44
C GLU A 191 41.69 20.60 16.33
N ARG A 192 40.74 21.37 16.88
CA ARG A 192 41.05 22.42 17.86
C ARG A 192 41.70 21.85 19.12
N LEU A 193 41.19 20.73 19.63
CA LEU A 193 41.80 20.03 20.77
C LEU A 193 43.22 19.54 20.43
N ARG A 194 43.42 19.05 19.20
CA ARG A 194 44.71 18.58 18.71
C ARG A 194 45.74 19.70 18.60
N VAL A 195 45.39 20.81 17.96
CA VAL A 195 46.24 21.99 17.85
C VAL A 195 46.57 22.54 19.24
N ARG A 196 45.59 22.63 20.15
CA ARG A 196 45.81 23.09 21.52
C ARG A 196 46.76 22.17 22.28
N PHE A 197 46.67 20.85 22.09
CA PHE A 197 47.56 19.88 22.71
C PHE A 197 49.01 20.13 22.29
N PHE A 198 49.30 20.16 20.99
CA PHE A 198 50.67 20.35 20.48
C PHE A 198 51.25 21.75 20.78
N ASN A 199 50.42 22.79 20.73
CA ASN A 199 50.91 24.16 20.91
C ASN A 199 51.12 24.56 22.37
N LYS A 200 50.26 24.11 23.28
CA LYS A 200 50.27 24.53 24.69
C LYS A 200 50.53 23.37 25.64
N VAL A 201 49.69 22.34 25.62
CA VAL A 201 49.69 21.28 26.65
C VAL A 201 50.99 20.50 26.64
N ASP A 202 51.44 19.99 25.49
CA ASP A 202 52.70 19.23 25.35
C ASP A 202 53.90 20.06 25.83
N LYS A 203 54.03 21.30 25.35
CA LYS A 203 55.16 22.18 25.70
C LYS A 203 55.18 22.57 27.18
N VAL A 204 54.03 22.86 27.78
CA VAL A 204 53.96 23.22 29.21
C VAL A 204 54.18 21.98 30.07
N CYS A 205 53.58 20.84 29.74
CA CYS A 205 53.74 19.61 30.50
C CYS A 205 55.18 19.09 30.46
N ARG A 206 55.87 19.13 29.31
CA ARG A 206 57.30 18.76 29.25
C ARG A 206 58.20 19.64 30.09
N ARG A 207 57.91 20.95 30.16
CA ARG A 207 58.65 21.89 31.01
C ARG A 207 58.44 21.59 32.50
N VAL A 208 57.23 21.21 32.88
CA VAL A 208 56.86 20.93 34.27
C VAL A 208 57.24 19.50 34.71
N ALA A 209 57.29 18.54 33.78
CA ALA A 209 57.62 17.13 34.04
C ALA A 209 59.02 16.91 34.65
N VAL A 210 59.92 17.88 34.49
CA VAL A 210 61.25 17.88 35.11
C VAL A 210 61.16 18.02 36.64
N PHE A 211 60.10 18.65 37.16
CA PHE A 211 59.88 18.83 38.59
C PHE A 211 59.04 17.66 39.12
N LYS A 212 59.71 16.56 39.45
CA LYS A 212 59.12 15.56 40.33
C LYS A 212 59.17 16.11 41.75
N ASN A 213 58.01 16.47 42.29
CA ASN A 213 57.67 16.77 43.71
C ASN A 213 57.08 18.18 43.94
N ASP A 214 56.28 18.27 45.01
CA ASP A 214 55.46 19.40 45.49
C ASP A 214 56.27 20.65 45.92
N GLU A 215 57.39 20.93 45.26
CA GLU A 215 58.19 22.12 45.53
C GLU A 215 57.63 23.34 44.79
N GLU A 216 57.60 24.47 45.49
CA GLU A 216 57.24 25.76 44.93
C GLU A 216 58.12 26.08 43.71
N ILE A 217 57.47 26.38 42.59
CA ILE A 217 58.13 26.60 41.31
C ILE A 217 58.82 27.96 41.34
N THR A 218 60.15 27.97 41.52
CA THR A 218 60.98 29.18 41.37
C THR A 218 61.27 29.47 39.90
N LEU A 219 61.34 30.75 39.50
CA LEU A 219 61.62 31.18 38.11
C LEU A 219 62.89 30.55 37.50
N TRP A 220 63.93 30.36 38.31
CA TRP A 220 65.18 29.71 37.87
C TRP A 220 65.01 28.22 37.56
N LYS A 221 64.18 27.51 38.33
CA LYS A 221 63.85 26.11 38.07
C LYS A 221 63.11 26.00 36.74
N TYR A 222 62.16 26.89 36.47
CA TYR A 222 61.43 26.94 35.19
C TYR A 222 62.37 27.12 33.98
N LEU A 223 63.39 27.98 34.09
CA LEU A 223 64.38 28.19 33.03
C LEU A 223 65.25 26.95 32.80
N LEU A 224 65.64 26.24 33.86
CA LEU A 224 66.36 24.98 33.74
C LEU A 224 65.52 23.88 33.06
N GLY A 225 64.22 23.81 33.40
CA GLY A 225 63.27 22.89 32.75
C GLY A 225 63.10 23.17 31.26
N THR A 226 63.19 24.43 30.81
CA THR A 226 63.17 24.75 29.36
C THR A 226 64.40 24.21 28.62
N LEU A 227 65.57 24.28 29.26
CA LEU A 227 66.82 23.79 28.70
C LEU A 227 66.82 22.26 28.61
N GLN A 228 66.38 21.58 29.67
CA GLN A 228 66.30 20.12 29.67
C GLN A 228 65.24 19.58 28.69
N ALA A 229 64.06 20.20 28.64
CA ALA A 229 63.00 19.79 27.70
C ALA A 229 63.41 19.96 26.23
N SER A 230 64.36 20.86 25.93
CA SER A 230 64.93 21.02 24.59
C SER A 230 65.97 19.94 24.24
N VAL A 231 66.63 19.37 25.24
CA VAL A 231 67.68 18.35 25.10
C VAL A 231 67.09 16.93 25.06
N THR A 232 65.96 16.67 25.70
CA THR A 232 65.28 15.37 25.62
C THR A 232 64.68 15.19 24.23
N ALA A 233 65.36 14.39 23.39
CA ALA A 233 64.89 14.01 22.07
C ALA A 233 63.51 13.34 22.14
N ARG A 234 62.63 13.67 21.19
CA ARG A 234 61.33 13.00 21.03
C ARG A 234 61.59 11.57 20.58
N CYS A 235 61.40 10.61 21.47
CA CYS A 235 61.36 9.20 21.07
C CYS A 235 59.98 8.94 20.46
N GLU A 236 59.88 8.94 19.13
CA GLU A 236 58.65 8.62 18.40
C GLU A 236 58.32 7.10 18.43
N GLY A 237 58.53 6.45 19.59
CA GLY A 237 58.34 5.02 19.78
C GLY A 237 57.41 4.71 20.96
N GLU A 238 56.77 3.54 20.90
CA GLU A 238 55.98 2.94 21.97
C GLU A 238 56.91 2.48 23.10
N SER A 239 57.40 3.44 23.87
CA SER A 239 58.16 3.15 25.08
C SER A 239 57.17 2.82 26.21
N GLU A 240 57.32 1.65 26.84
CA GLU A 240 56.51 1.20 27.99
C GLU A 240 56.85 1.95 29.29
N ASP A 241 57.77 2.91 29.22
CA ASP A 241 58.22 3.65 30.38
C ASP A 241 57.09 4.52 30.96
N LYS A 242 56.89 4.44 32.28
CA LYS A 242 55.97 5.31 33.04
C LYS A 242 56.45 6.76 33.17
N ASN A 243 57.44 7.15 32.38
CA ASN A 243 57.97 8.49 32.38
C ASN A 243 56.96 9.45 31.73
N VAL A 244 56.74 10.62 32.34
CA VAL A 244 55.78 11.62 31.84
C VAL A 244 56.05 11.99 30.37
N PHE A 245 57.31 12.02 29.95
CA PHE A 245 57.70 12.26 28.56
C PHE A 245 57.21 11.17 27.60
N ALA A 246 57.37 9.90 27.96
CA ALA A 246 56.90 8.77 27.15
C ALA A 246 55.36 8.74 27.05
N ILE A 247 54.65 9.08 28.14
CA ILE A 247 53.19 9.22 28.13
C ILE A 247 52.73 10.34 27.19
N LEU A 248 53.43 11.49 27.19
CA LEU A 248 53.12 12.60 26.28
C LEU A 248 53.41 12.25 24.81
N ASP A 249 54.51 11.54 24.53
CA ASP A 249 54.84 11.07 23.17
C ASP A 249 53.82 10.04 22.66
N ARG A 250 53.39 9.10 23.51
CA ARG A 250 52.31 8.15 23.18
C ARG A 250 50.98 8.85 22.93
N THR A 251 50.63 9.82 23.77
CA THR A 251 49.43 10.64 23.60
C THR A 251 49.49 11.41 22.28
N ALA A 252 50.63 12.00 21.94
CA ALA A 252 50.84 12.67 20.66
C ALA A 252 50.68 11.72 19.46
N LEU A 253 51.11 10.45 19.56
CA LEU A 253 50.91 9.45 18.52
C LEU A 253 49.42 9.11 18.33
N PHE A 254 48.66 8.92 19.42
CA PHE A 254 47.21 8.67 19.32
C PHE A 254 46.44 9.87 18.75
N LEU A 255 46.80 11.09 19.14
CA LEU A 255 46.25 12.30 18.52
C LEU A 255 46.61 12.43 17.04
N LYS A 256 47.78 11.93 16.60
CA LYS A 256 48.15 11.90 15.18
C LYS A 256 47.32 10.88 14.39
N ARG A 257 46.95 9.76 15.02
CA ARG A 257 46.09 8.71 14.42
C ARG A 257 44.62 9.09 14.38
N GLY A 258 44.16 9.97 15.27
CA GLY A 258 42.76 10.40 15.37
C GLY A 258 42.00 9.75 16.53
N ASP A 259 42.66 8.91 17.33
CA ASP A 259 42.06 8.17 18.43
C ASP A 259 42.04 9.02 19.71
N LEU A 260 41.03 9.87 19.84
CA LEU A 260 40.89 10.79 20.98
C LEU A 260 40.70 10.04 22.31
N LEU A 261 39.99 8.92 22.31
CA LEU A 261 39.72 8.16 23.54
C LEU A 261 41.00 7.58 24.13
N GLU A 262 41.81 6.90 23.31
CA GLU A 262 43.08 6.32 23.76
C GLU A 262 44.04 7.42 24.27
N ALA A 263 44.06 8.57 23.59
CA ALA A 263 44.81 9.73 24.02
C ALA A 263 44.39 10.28 25.40
N VAL A 264 43.08 10.36 25.67
CA VAL A 264 42.55 10.79 26.97
C VAL A 264 42.94 9.78 28.05
N CYS A 265 42.84 8.48 27.77
CA CYS A 265 43.22 7.42 28.69
C CYS A 265 44.72 7.45 29.02
N THR A 266 45.59 7.63 28.04
CA THR A 266 47.04 7.74 28.31
C THR A 266 47.38 9.01 29.07
N LEU A 267 46.78 10.14 28.72
CA LEU A 267 47.09 11.41 29.38
C LEU A 267 46.64 11.41 30.85
N ASN A 268 45.56 10.69 31.18
CA ASN A 268 45.09 10.54 32.56
C ASN A 268 46.08 9.75 33.45
N GLN A 269 47.02 9.00 32.87
CA GLN A 269 48.02 8.23 33.61
C GLN A 269 49.19 9.10 34.11
N ILE A 270 49.23 10.41 33.79
CA ILE A 270 50.31 11.29 34.22
C ILE A 270 50.33 11.45 35.75
N GLU A 271 51.51 11.25 36.33
CA GLU A 271 51.81 11.45 37.74
C GLU A 271 52.39 12.86 37.97
N GLY A 272 51.93 13.55 39.04
CA GLY A 272 52.37 14.90 39.43
C GLY A 272 51.25 15.95 39.44
N LEU A 273 51.14 16.74 40.51
CA LEU A 273 50.01 17.65 40.73
C LEU A 273 49.92 18.77 39.69
N VAL A 274 51.05 19.36 39.28
CA VAL A 274 51.06 20.53 38.38
C VAL A 274 50.80 20.12 36.93
N ALA A 275 51.45 19.06 36.45
CA ALA A 275 51.19 18.51 35.11
C ALA A 275 49.75 18.03 34.98
N ARG A 276 49.22 17.34 36.02
CA ARG A 276 47.84 16.89 36.05
C ARG A 276 46.84 18.04 35.96
N LYS A 277 47.05 19.16 36.66
CA LYS A 277 46.15 20.33 36.58
C LYS A 277 46.08 20.91 35.16
N ILE A 278 47.21 21.05 34.47
CA ILE A 278 47.25 21.56 33.10
C ILE A 278 46.58 20.58 32.12
N CYS A 279 46.82 19.28 32.30
CA CYS A 279 46.15 18.24 31.52
C CYS A 279 44.65 18.19 31.82
N GLN A 280 44.22 18.47 33.05
CA GLN A 280 42.83 18.40 33.48
C GLN A 280 41.92 19.35 32.69
N ASP A 281 42.39 20.57 32.40
CA ASP A 281 41.64 21.51 31.56
C ASP A 281 41.43 20.97 30.14
N TRP A 282 42.46 20.33 29.56
CA TRP A 282 42.34 19.72 28.24
C TRP A 282 41.49 18.44 28.29
N LEU A 283 41.59 17.64 29.36
CA LEU A 283 40.82 16.42 29.57
C LEU A 283 39.32 16.71 29.74
N ASN A 284 38.97 17.82 30.43
CA ASN A 284 37.58 18.24 30.57
C ASN A 284 36.98 18.62 29.22
N ASP A 285 37.73 19.34 28.38
CA ASP A 285 37.28 19.69 27.03
C ASP A 285 37.22 18.47 26.10
N ALA A 286 38.16 17.52 26.22
CA ALA A 286 38.10 16.26 25.49
C ALA A 286 36.92 15.39 25.93
N ARG A 287 36.63 15.35 27.23
CA ARG A 287 35.45 14.67 27.78
C ARG A 287 34.16 15.27 27.25
N SER A 288 34.03 16.60 27.21
CA SER A 288 32.81 17.23 26.69
C SER A 288 32.57 16.88 25.22
N VAL A 289 33.62 16.79 24.40
CA VAL A 289 33.53 16.30 23.00
C VAL A 289 33.07 14.84 22.95
N LEU A 290 33.62 13.96 23.79
CA LEU A 290 33.24 12.55 23.82
C LEU A 290 31.79 12.34 24.31
N GLU A 291 31.37 13.06 25.36
CA GLU A 291 29.99 13.05 25.86
C GLU A 291 29.02 13.53 24.77
N THR A 292 29.41 14.55 24.01
CA THR A 292 28.61 15.06 22.88
C THR A 292 28.51 14.01 21.78
N ASN A 293 29.62 13.39 21.37
CA ASN A 293 29.61 12.33 20.37
C ASN A 293 28.74 11.15 20.81
N GLN A 294 28.84 10.73 22.07
CA GLN A 294 28.01 9.66 22.63
C GLN A 294 26.51 10.03 22.58
N ALA A 295 26.16 11.25 22.99
CA ALA A 295 24.78 11.72 22.93
C ALA A 295 24.26 11.80 21.49
N LEU A 296 25.08 12.26 20.54
CA LEU A 296 24.74 12.30 19.12
C LEU A 296 24.53 10.90 18.54
N PHE A 297 25.39 9.94 18.88
CA PHE A 297 25.20 8.55 18.48
C PHE A 297 23.89 7.98 19.02
N ALA A 298 23.57 8.21 20.30
CA ALA A 298 22.29 7.78 20.88
C ALA A 298 21.08 8.43 20.19
N LEU A 299 21.17 9.72 19.82
CA LEU A 299 20.12 10.41 19.06
C LEU A 299 19.98 9.87 17.64
N MET A 300 21.10 9.59 16.95
CA MET A 300 21.09 9.01 15.62
C MET A 300 20.51 7.60 15.62
N THR A 301 20.89 6.76 16.58
CA THR A 301 20.33 5.40 16.69
C THR A 301 18.84 5.43 17.01
N HIS A 302 18.41 6.31 17.92
CA HIS A 302 16.99 6.54 18.20
C HIS A 302 16.22 7.00 16.95
N ALA A 303 16.78 7.96 16.19
CA ALA A 303 16.17 8.43 14.96
C ALA A 303 16.09 7.32 13.89
N THR A 304 17.12 6.48 13.74
CA THR A 304 17.07 5.34 12.81
C THR A 304 16.10 4.25 13.25
N ALA A 305 16.02 3.95 14.54
CA ALA A 305 15.10 2.94 15.07
C ALA A 305 13.64 3.35 14.83
N ASN A 306 13.31 4.62 15.06
CA ASN A 306 11.96 5.14 14.84
C ASN A 306 11.65 5.46 13.37
N ASN A 307 12.64 5.42 12.48
CA ASN A 307 12.44 5.58 11.03
C ASN A 307 12.12 4.27 10.31
N LEU A 308 12.55 3.13 10.88
CA LEU A 308 12.38 1.80 10.29
C LEU A 308 11.02 1.16 10.60
N HIS A 309 10.21 1.81 11.43
CA HIS A 309 8.83 1.43 11.78
C HIS A 309 7.84 2.29 11.01
#